data_AF-A0A970CFK3-F1
#
_entry.id   AF-A0A970CFK3-F1
#
_cell.length_a   1.000
_cell.length_b   1.000
_cell.length_c   1.000
_cell.angle_alpha   90.00
_cell.angle_beta   90.00
_cell.angle_gamma   90.00
#
_symmetry.space_group_name_H-M   'P 1'
#
loop_
_entity.id
_entity.type
_entity.pdbx_description
1 polymer ?
#
loop_
_entity_poly.entity_id
_entity_poly.type
_entity_poly.pdbx_seq_one_letter_code
_entity_poly.pdbx_strand_id
1 'polypeptide(L)'
;RAIVVNQDITELRKAEGELKRSEERLRKNVELLQLVFDGISDPLIMFDGEGLVRMINRAAMDYYGVVESMDVFGKPCFQGLRGRETACSECHYPFPTADGASVTFERKGLKDKGKVGSVTIYPVPGESGGRDAFIVKISDVTRAKILERQILQNEKLVSLGLVTSGIAHEINNPNSFIYFNIPILKRYLLELLPILDDYAMLHPGFEVLHMSYGELREDIFRLLENMEHGSQRINKIVGVLKSFARKRDPGGVQKVDLKHLIDKVVALCHAEMRRRIKSFEALIPDGLPPPVSDP
;
A
#
# COMPACT_ATOMS: atom_id res chain seq x y z
N ARG A 1 14.54 96.59 10.94
CA ARG A 1 15.41 95.66 10.16
C ARG A 1 14.82 94.26 10.30
N ALA A 2 14.21 93.71 9.25
CA ALA A 2 13.79 92.32 9.24
C ALA A 2 14.90 91.50 8.56
N ILE A 3 15.44 90.52 9.27
CA ILE A 3 16.40 89.56 8.71
C ILE A 3 15.54 88.39 8.23
N VAL A 4 15.46 88.20 6.91
CA VAL A 4 14.87 87.00 6.32
C VAL A 4 16.00 86.00 6.11
N VAL A 5 15.96 84.89 6.82
CA VAL A 5 16.85 83.75 6.60
C VAL A 5 16.12 82.79 5.67
N ASN A 6 16.51 82.77 4.39
CA ASN A 6 16.11 81.70 3.48
C ASN A 6 17.03 80.50 3.74
N GLN A 7 16.54 79.49 4.46
CA GLN A 7 17.20 78.19 4.52
C GLN A 7 16.87 77.39 3.26
N ASP A 8 17.91 76.94 2.56
CA ASP A 8 17.77 75.99 1.46
C ASP A 8 17.36 74.63 2.02
N ILE A 9 16.09 74.26 1.79
CA ILE A 9 15.48 73.00 2.24
C ILE A 9 15.47 71.92 1.15
N THR A 10 16.20 72.12 0.05
CA THR A 10 16.16 71.24 -1.12
C THR A 10 16.74 69.86 -0.82
N GLU A 11 17.85 69.79 -0.07
CA GLU A 11 18.46 68.51 0.34
C GLU A 11 17.57 67.73 1.31
N LEU A 12 16.95 68.41 2.28
CA LEU A 12 16.03 67.79 3.23
C LEU A 12 14.82 67.17 2.52
N ARG A 13 14.23 67.89 1.56
CA ARG A 13 13.10 67.39 0.76
C ARG A 13 13.49 66.22 -0.14
N LYS A 14 14.71 66.17 -0.66
CA LYS A 14 15.22 65.02 -1.42
C LYS A 14 15.39 63.79 -0.52
N ALA A 15 16.02 63.95 0.64
CA ALA A 15 16.20 62.87 1.61
C ALA A 15 14.86 62.29 2.11
N GLU A 16 13.89 63.15 2.40
CA GLU A 16 12.54 62.73 2.80
C GLU A 16 11.82 61.97 1.66
N GLY A 17 12.01 62.40 0.41
CA GLY A 17 11.48 61.71 -0.77
C GLY A 17 12.13 60.34 -1.01
N GLU A 18 13.43 60.20 -0.80
CA GLU A 18 14.15 58.93 -0.89
C GLU A 18 13.76 57.95 0.22
N LEU A 19 13.63 58.45 1.46
CA LEU A 19 13.20 57.65 2.60
C LEU A 19 11.79 57.09 2.38
N LYS A 20 10.82 57.92 1.98
CA LYS A 20 9.46 57.46 1.67
C LYS A 20 9.44 56.39 0.58
N ARG A 21 10.23 56.56 -0.49
CA ARG A 21 10.35 55.54 -1.55
C ARG A 21 10.94 54.22 -1.04
N SER A 22 11.92 54.29 -0.14
CA SER A 22 12.51 53.10 0.49
C SER A 22 11.50 52.38 1.38
N GLU A 23 10.78 53.10 2.23
CA GLU A 23 9.73 52.55 3.10
C GLU A 23 8.61 51.89 2.29
N GLU A 24 8.15 52.54 1.22
CA GLU A 24 7.09 52.03 0.37
C GLU A 24 7.52 50.77 -0.39
N ARG A 25 8.79 50.71 -0.81
CA ARG A 25 9.39 49.51 -1.42
C ARG A 25 9.51 48.37 -0.42
N LEU A 26 9.94 48.67 0.81
CA LEU A 26 10.03 47.69 1.89
C LEU A 26 8.65 47.11 2.21
N ARG A 27 7.63 47.98 2.33
CA ARG A 27 6.25 47.58 2.59
C ARG A 27 5.72 46.63 1.51
N LYS A 28 5.90 46.98 0.23
CA LYS A 28 5.50 46.13 -0.90
C LYS A 28 6.23 44.78 -0.91
N ASN A 29 7.52 44.76 -0.56
CA ASN A 29 8.28 43.50 -0.48
C ASN A 29 7.76 42.60 0.65
N VAL A 30 7.46 43.16 1.82
CA VAL A 30 6.88 42.42 2.96
C VAL A 30 5.50 41.86 2.61
N GLU A 31 4.63 42.68 2.00
CA GLU A 31 3.31 42.26 1.52
C GLU A 31 3.42 41.10 0.50
N LEU A 32 4.34 41.21 -0.47
CA LEU A 32 4.58 40.16 -1.46
C LEU A 32 5.08 38.85 -0.82
N LEU A 33 6.03 38.93 0.11
CA LEU A 33 6.55 37.75 0.80
C LEU A 33 5.46 37.04 1.61
N GLN A 34 4.60 37.79 2.30
CA GLN A 34 3.45 37.24 3.02
C GLN A 34 2.47 36.55 2.05
N LEU A 35 2.14 37.18 0.93
CA LEU A 35 1.27 36.59 -0.08
C LEU A 35 1.84 35.28 -0.66
N VAL A 36 3.14 35.24 -0.95
CA VAL A 36 3.80 34.01 -1.43
C VAL A 36 3.75 32.93 -0.36
N PHE A 37 4.08 33.27 0.88
CA PHE A 37 4.11 32.34 2.00
C PHE A 37 2.72 31.73 2.27
N ASP A 38 1.67 32.55 2.26
CA ASP A 38 0.27 32.12 2.42
C ASP A 38 -0.31 31.40 1.19
N GLY A 39 0.23 31.65 0.00
CA GLY A 39 -0.14 30.94 -1.22
C GLY A 39 0.35 29.50 -1.27
N ILE A 40 1.32 29.11 -0.43
CA ILE A 40 1.83 27.74 -0.36
C ILE A 40 0.80 26.85 0.34
N SER A 41 0.36 25.79 -0.36
CA SER A 41 -0.69 24.88 0.13
C SER A 41 -0.20 23.91 1.21
N ASP A 42 1.11 23.68 1.32
CA ASP A 42 1.69 22.87 2.39
C ASP A 42 1.79 23.71 3.67
N PRO A 43 1.39 23.17 4.84
CA PRO A 43 1.66 23.79 6.13
C PRO A 43 3.15 24.14 6.31
N LEU A 44 3.42 25.42 6.54
CA LEU A 44 4.74 25.97 6.82
C LEU A 44 4.71 26.77 8.11
N ILE A 45 5.65 26.48 8.99
CA ILE A 45 5.86 27.20 10.24
C ILE A 45 7.34 27.51 10.37
N MET A 46 7.68 28.74 10.71
CA MET A 46 9.03 29.13 11.09
C MET A 46 9.09 29.29 12.61
N PHE A 47 10.08 28.65 13.21
CA PHE A 47 10.47 28.81 14.61
C PHE A 47 11.81 29.56 14.69
N ASP A 48 12.00 30.38 15.72
CA ASP A 48 13.33 30.86 16.06
C ASP A 48 14.15 29.78 16.79
N GLY A 49 15.40 30.10 17.12
CA GLY A 49 16.29 29.18 17.84
C GLY A 49 15.93 28.94 19.31
N GLU A 50 14.87 29.55 19.82
CA GLU A 50 14.27 29.20 21.12
C GLU A 50 13.06 28.27 20.95
N GLY A 51 12.69 27.94 19.71
CA GLY A 51 11.52 27.12 19.40
C GLY A 51 10.20 27.89 19.46
N LEU A 52 10.24 29.22 19.42
CA LEU A 52 9.07 30.08 19.41
C LEU A 52 8.60 30.35 17.98
N VAL A 53 7.29 30.34 17.76
CA VAL A 53 6.72 30.59 16.43
C VAL A 53 7.02 32.03 15.99
N ARG A 54 7.68 32.19 14.84
CA ARG A 54 7.93 33.48 14.19
C ARG A 54 7.06 33.70 12.98
N MET A 55 6.73 32.65 12.24
CA MET A 55 5.81 32.75 11.10
C MET A 55 4.98 31.49 10.98
N ILE A 56 3.74 31.64 10.52
CA ILE A 56 2.83 30.54 10.21
C ILE A 56 2.04 30.92 8.97
N ASN A 57 2.01 30.05 7.96
CA ASN A 57 1.25 30.34 6.75
C ASN A 57 -0.22 29.94 6.92
N ARG A 58 -1.07 30.41 6.01
CA ARG A 58 -2.48 30.06 5.96
C ARG A 58 -2.75 28.55 6.01
N ALA A 59 -2.03 27.76 5.23
CA ALA A 59 -2.21 26.30 5.23
C ALA A 59 -1.91 25.66 6.60
N ALA A 60 -0.90 26.16 7.32
CA ALA A 60 -0.60 25.70 8.67
C ALA A 60 -1.64 26.18 9.69
N MET A 61 -2.16 27.39 9.56
CA MET A 61 -3.26 27.86 10.41
C MET A 61 -4.48 26.94 10.28
N ASP A 62 -4.89 26.59 9.06
CA ASP A 62 -5.98 25.64 8.82
C ASP A 62 -5.66 24.25 9.41
N TYR A 63 -4.43 23.76 9.18
CA TYR A 63 -3.98 22.46 9.68
C TYR A 63 -4.02 22.39 11.22
N TYR A 64 -3.61 23.44 11.94
CA TYR A 64 -3.61 23.47 13.40
C TYR A 64 -4.91 24.01 14.01
N GLY A 65 -5.78 24.64 13.21
CA GLY A 65 -7.02 25.28 13.70
C GLY A 65 -6.76 26.61 14.39
N VAL A 66 -5.76 27.35 13.94
CA VAL A 66 -5.42 28.69 14.42
C VAL A 66 -6.26 29.70 13.64
N VAL A 67 -6.89 30.66 14.32
CA VAL A 67 -7.73 31.68 13.69
C VAL A 67 -6.90 32.88 13.28
N GLU A 68 -6.04 33.38 14.17
CA GLU A 68 -5.13 34.50 13.89
C GLU A 68 -3.69 34.11 14.15
N SER A 69 -2.77 34.51 13.26
CA SER A 69 -1.35 34.21 13.38
C SER A 69 -0.73 34.82 14.65
N MET A 70 -1.26 35.95 15.13
CA MET A 70 -0.80 36.59 16.37
C MET A 70 -1.13 35.80 17.63
N ASP A 71 -2.12 34.91 17.60
CA ASP A 71 -2.44 34.05 18.74
C ASP A 71 -1.32 33.06 19.04
N VAL A 72 -0.47 32.75 18.06
CA VAL A 72 0.59 31.75 18.17
C VAL A 72 1.99 32.36 18.12
N PHE A 73 2.12 33.58 17.61
CA PHE A 73 3.40 34.29 17.50
C PHE A 73 4.07 34.43 18.88
N GLY A 74 5.37 34.13 18.94
CA GLY A 74 6.17 34.18 20.16
C GLY A 74 5.87 33.08 21.19
N LYS A 75 4.98 32.13 20.89
CA LYS A 75 4.67 30.99 21.77
C LYS A 75 5.45 29.75 21.32
N PRO A 76 5.82 28.85 22.25
CA PRO A 76 6.41 27.57 21.87
C PRO A 76 5.38 26.70 21.16
N CYS A 77 5.85 25.82 20.26
CA CYS A 77 5.02 24.93 19.44
C CYS A 77 3.90 24.21 20.23
N PHE A 78 4.23 23.63 21.39
CA PHE A 78 3.27 22.88 22.20
C PHE A 78 2.13 23.76 22.73
N GLN A 79 2.40 25.03 23.03
CA GLN A 79 1.39 25.96 23.53
C GLN A 79 0.62 26.60 22.39
N GLY A 80 1.32 27.21 21.43
CA GLY A 80 0.71 27.93 20.31
C GLY A 80 -0.07 27.03 19.36
N LEU A 81 0.48 25.88 18.99
CA LEU A 81 -0.10 25.03 17.93
C LEU A 81 -0.85 23.81 18.46
N ARG A 82 -0.53 23.37 19.68
CA ARG A 82 -1.09 22.14 20.26
C ARG A 82 -2.00 22.40 21.47
N GLY A 83 -2.09 23.65 21.94
CA GLY A 83 -2.92 24.03 23.09
C GLY A 83 -2.53 23.33 24.38
N ARG A 84 -1.26 22.94 24.54
CA ARG A 84 -0.75 22.24 25.73
C ARG A 84 -0.01 23.21 26.64
N GLU A 85 0.00 22.90 27.93
CA GLU A 85 0.78 23.64 28.93
C GLU A 85 2.24 23.16 29.03
N THR A 86 2.51 21.91 28.62
CA THR A 86 3.84 21.29 28.70
C THR A 86 4.30 20.78 27.34
N ALA A 87 5.63 20.67 27.19
CA ALA A 87 6.26 20.10 26.01
C ALA A 87 5.74 18.68 25.72
N CYS A 88 5.62 18.31 24.45
CA CYS A 88 5.09 16.98 24.13
C CYS A 88 6.12 15.90 24.51
N SER A 89 5.70 14.89 25.28
CA SER A 89 6.50 13.69 25.60
C SER A 89 7.01 12.96 24.35
N GLU A 90 6.28 13.06 23.24
CA GLU A 90 6.61 12.47 21.94
C GLU A 90 7.35 13.44 20.99
N CYS A 91 7.71 14.66 21.43
CA CYS A 91 8.38 15.65 20.57
C CYS A 91 9.87 15.34 20.41
N HIS A 92 10.18 14.19 19.81
CA HIS A 92 11.54 13.78 19.46
C HIS A 92 11.85 14.13 18.00
N TYR A 93 11.41 15.31 17.55
CA TYR A 93 11.71 15.73 16.18
C TYR A 93 13.22 15.88 16.01
N PRO A 94 13.80 15.29 14.94
CA PRO A 94 15.22 15.38 14.68
C PRO A 94 15.54 16.77 14.10
N PHE A 95 15.68 17.76 14.98
CA PHE A 95 16.10 19.11 14.57
C PHE A 95 17.57 19.07 14.09
N PRO A 96 17.85 19.47 12.83
CA PRO A 96 19.22 19.56 12.33
C PRO A 96 19.99 20.71 13.01
N THR A 97 21.32 20.70 12.87
CA THR A 97 22.17 21.86 13.20
C THR A 97 22.12 22.92 12.09
N ALA A 98 22.52 24.18 12.36
CA ALA A 98 22.57 25.28 11.38
C ALA A 98 23.21 24.89 10.04
N ASP A 99 24.38 24.25 10.13
CA ASP A 99 25.19 23.84 8.98
C ASP A 99 24.74 22.48 8.41
N GLY A 100 23.69 21.90 8.97
CA GLY A 100 23.18 20.59 8.63
C GLY A 100 22.26 20.60 7.40
N ALA A 101 22.12 19.44 6.77
CA ALA A 101 21.09 19.24 5.75
C ALA A 101 19.70 19.21 6.39
N SER A 102 18.67 19.53 5.59
CA SER A 102 17.28 19.37 6.01
C SER A 102 16.98 17.91 6.36
N VAL A 103 16.24 17.68 7.45
CA VAL A 103 15.84 16.34 7.87
C VAL A 103 14.39 16.11 7.48
N THR A 104 14.08 14.95 6.88
CA THR A 104 12.70 14.55 6.56
C THR A 104 12.35 13.26 7.28
N PHE A 105 11.17 13.22 7.88
CA PHE A 105 10.62 12.03 8.52
C PHE A 105 9.11 11.97 8.35
N GLU A 106 8.55 10.76 8.44
CA GLU A 106 7.12 10.54 8.29
C GLU A 106 6.46 10.35 9.65
N ARG A 107 5.24 10.85 9.80
CA ARG A 107 4.39 10.58 10.96
C ARG A 107 2.92 10.54 10.58
N LYS A 108 2.11 9.94 11.46
CA LYS A 108 0.65 10.07 11.35
C LYS A 108 0.25 11.55 11.48
N GLY A 109 -0.83 11.92 10.79
CA GLY A 109 -1.40 13.25 10.88
C GLY A 109 -1.78 13.60 12.33
N LEU A 110 -1.64 14.88 12.69
CA LEU A 110 -1.91 15.32 14.07
C LEU A 110 -3.40 15.40 14.39
N LYS A 111 -4.23 15.82 13.43
CA LYS A 111 -5.70 15.86 13.54
C LYS A 111 -6.33 14.57 13.05
N ASP A 112 -5.89 14.07 11.90
CA ASP A 112 -6.39 12.84 11.29
C ASP A 112 -5.31 11.76 11.33
N LYS A 113 -5.49 10.75 12.19
CA LYS A 113 -4.57 9.62 12.33
C LYS A 113 -4.55 8.69 11.11
N GLY A 114 -5.52 8.80 10.21
CA GLY A 114 -5.58 8.08 8.94
C GLY A 114 -4.68 8.66 7.85
N LYS A 115 -4.27 9.94 8.00
CA LYS A 115 -3.34 10.58 7.09
C LYS A 115 -1.89 10.36 7.48
N VAL A 116 -1.02 10.41 6.48
CA VAL A 116 0.43 10.36 6.64
C VAL A 116 1.00 11.72 6.22
N GLY A 117 1.65 12.40 7.17
CA GLY A 117 2.39 13.62 6.92
C GLY A 117 3.87 13.32 6.77
N SER A 118 4.47 13.78 5.68
CA SER A 118 5.92 13.92 5.56
C SER A 118 6.32 15.27 6.13
N VAL A 119 7.15 15.27 7.16
CA VAL A 119 7.62 16.47 7.84
C VAL A 119 9.06 16.71 7.45
N THR A 120 9.35 17.87 6.87
CA THR A 120 10.71 18.30 6.55
C THR A 120 11.07 19.51 7.40
N ILE A 121 12.21 19.46 8.07
CA ILE A 121 12.76 20.53 8.89
C ILE A 121 13.98 21.09 8.16
N TYR A 122 13.89 22.36 7.76
CA TYR A 122 14.97 23.11 7.12
C TYR A 122 15.63 24.02 8.18
N PRO A 123 16.95 23.90 8.41
CA PRO A 123 17.66 24.87 9.24
C PRO A 123 17.78 26.20 8.49
N VAL A 124 17.64 27.29 9.22
CA VAL A 124 17.84 28.66 8.76
C VAL A 124 18.91 29.29 9.64
N PRO A 125 20.08 29.66 9.10
CA PRO A 125 21.13 30.31 9.86
C PRO A 125 20.59 31.59 10.52
N GLY A 126 20.89 31.79 11.80
CA GLY A 126 20.57 33.04 12.49
C GLY A 126 21.43 34.21 11.96
N GLU A 127 20.94 35.44 12.08
CA GLU A 127 21.78 36.63 11.84
C GLU A 127 22.92 36.66 12.86
N SER A 128 24.16 36.66 12.37
CA SER A 128 25.43 36.92 13.08
C SER A 128 25.50 36.45 14.55
N GLY A 129 25.50 35.14 14.78
CA GLY A 129 25.80 34.52 16.09
C GLY A 129 24.59 34.17 16.96
N GLY A 130 23.37 34.33 16.45
CA GLY A 130 22.15 33.83 17.09
C GLY A 130 21.96 32.30 16.96
N ARG A 131 21.02 31.74 17.74
CA ARG A 131 20.59 30.34 17.63
C ARG A 131 19.84 30.09 16.32
N ASP A 132 20.07 28.92 15.72
CA ASP A 132 19.52 28.51 14.43
C ASP A 132 17.99 28.54 14.43
N ALA A 133 17.39 29.18 13.42
CA ALA A 133 15.96 29.13 13.19
C ALA A 133 15.59 27.88 12.37
N PHE A 134 14.32 27.48 12.40
CA PHE A 134 13.87 26.28 11.71
C PHE A 134 12.58 26.53 10.95
N ILE A 135 12.54 26.12 9.68
CA ILE A 135 11.29 26.04 8.92
C ILE A 135 10.82 24.59 8.93
N VAL A 136 9.61 24.37 9.43
CA VAL A 136 8.95 23.07 9.42
C VAL A 136 7.89 23.10 8.33
N LYS A 137 8.08 22.22 7.34
CA LYS A 137 7.13 21.95 6.27
C LYS A 137 6.44 20.62 6.52
N ILE A 138 5.13 20.54 6.27
CA ILE A 138 4.37 19.28 6.34
C ILE A 138 3.68 19.07 4.99
N SER A 139 3.90 17.93 4.35
CA SER A 139 3.21 17.54 3.11
C SER A 139 2.33 16.30 3.36
N ASP A 140 1.11 16.29 2.84
CA ASP A 140 0.23 15.11 2.88
C ASP A 140 0.67 14.09 1.80
N VAL A 141 1.27 12.99 2.24
CA VAL A 141 1.79 11.93 1.34
C VAL A 141 0.89 10.69 1.35
N THR A 142 -0.32 10.80 1.92
CA THR A 142 -1.22 9.65 2.11
C THR A 142 -1.52 8.93 0.80
N ARG A 143 -1.90 9.68 -0.24
CA ARG A 143 -2.22 9.11 -1.56
C ARG A 143 -1.02 8.46 -2.22
N ALA A 144 0.15 9.11 -2.14
CA ALA A 144 1.40 8.57 -2.68
C ALA A 144 1.75 7.23 -2.01
N LYS A 145 1.62 7.13 -0.68
CA LYS A 145 1.86 5.90 0.07
C LYS A 145 0.88 4.78 -0.24
N ILE A 146 -0.40 5.11 -0.45
CA ILE A 146 -1.40 4.11 -0.86
C ILE A 146 -1.02 3.55 -2.23
N LEU A 147 -0.67 4.41 -3.18
CA LEU A 147 -0.26 4.00 -4.52
C LEU A 147 1.04 3.18 -4.50
N GLU A 148 2.05 3.62 -3.75
CA GLU A 148 3.31 2.88 -3.56
C GLU A 148 3.06 1.46 -3.04
N ARG A 149 2.20 1.31 -2.02
CA ARG A 149 1.82 -0.02 -1.51
C ARG A 149 1.09 -0.87 -2.54
N GLN A 150 0.19 -0.28 -3.32
CA GLN A 150 -0.53 -0.99 -4.38
C GLN A 150 0.43 -1.46 -5.48
N ILE A 151 1.40 -0.64 -5.87
CA ILE A 151 2.43 -0.99 -6.84
C ILE A 151 3.26 -2.18 -6.31
N LEU A 152 3.79 -2.08 -5.09
CA LEU A 152 4.57 -3.16 -4.47
C LEU A 152 3.77 -4.47 -4.36
N GLN A 153 2.48 -4.37 -4.02
CA GLN A 153 1.59 -5.53 -3.97
C GLN A 153 1.39 -6.16 -5.35
N ASN A 154 1.21 -5.34 -6.40
CA ASN A 154 1.10 -5.81 -7.78
C ASN A 154 2.40 -6.46 -8.27
N GLU A 155 3.56 -5.87 -8.00
CA GLU A 155 4.87 -6.46 -8.34
C GLU A 155 5.06 -7.83 -7.68
N LYS A 156 4.65 -7.96 -6.41
CA LYS A 156 4.68 -9.24 -5.71
C LYS A 156 3.75 -10.28 -6.35
N LEU A 157 2.56 -9.88 -6.78
CA LEU A 157 1.61 -10.76 -7.48
C LEU A 157 2.14 -11.19 -8.87
N VAL A 158 2.74 -10.27 -9.62
CA VAL A 158 3.36 -10.58 -10.93
C VAL A 158 4.52 -11.56 -10.76
N SER A 159 5.40 -11.31 -9.80
CA SER A 159 6.53 -12.19 -9.49
C SER A 159 6.06 -13.58 -9.08
N LEU A 160 5.02 -13.64 -8.23
CA LEU A 160 4.38 -14.89 -7.84
C LEU A 160 3.78 -15.61 -9.06
N GLY A 161 3.13 -14.89 -9.98
CA GLY A 161 2.57 -15.46 -11.21
C GLY A 161 3.62 -16.12 -12.11
N LEU A 162 4.76 -15.46 -12.33
CA LEU A 162 5.87 -16.01 -13.13
C LEU A 162 6.43 -17.31 -12.53
N VAL A 163 6.73 -17.31 -11.23
CA VAL A 163 7.25 -18.48 -10.53
C VAL A 163 6.20 -19.60 -10.47
N THR A 164 4.94 -19.24 -10.23
CA THR A 164 3.82 -20.19 -10.16
C THR A 164 3.58 -20.88 -11.49
N SER A 165 3.73 -20.20 -12.63
CA SER A 165 3.61 -20.81 -13.95
C SER A 165 4.66 -21.90 -14.19
N GLY A 166 5.93 -21.62 -13.84
CA GLY A 166 7.02 -22.58 -13.95
C GLY A 166 6.78 -23.82 -13.08
N ILE A 167 6.47 -23.61 -11.80
CA ILE A 167 6.13 -24.69 -10.86
C ILE A 167 4.92 -25.49 -11.33
N ALA A 168 3.89 -24.82 -11.85
CA ALA A 168 2.71 -25.49 -12.41
C ALA A 168 3.02 -26.37 -13.62
N HIS A 169 3.99 -25.99 -14.45
CA HIS A 169 4.48 -26.84 -15.52
C HIS A 169 5.26 -28.04 -14.99
N GLU A 170 6.17 -27.82 -14.05
CA GLU A 170 6.99 -28.88 -13.47
C GLU A 170 6.19 -29.91 -12.66
N ILE A 171 5.09 -29.52 -12.00
CA ILE A 171 4.18 -30.45 -11.31
C ILE A 171 3.30 -31.21 -12.30
N ASN A 172 2.78 -30.54 -13.34
CA ASN A 172 1.92 -31.19 -14.32
C ASN A 172 2.64 -32.28 -15.11
N ASN A 173 3.95 -32.14 -15.35
CA ASN A 173 4.73 -33.12 -16.11
C ASN A 173 4.67 -34.54 -15.47
N PRO A 174 5.19 -34.77 -14.24
CA PRO A 174 5.09 -36.08 -13.58
C PRO A 174 3.63 -36.52 -13.39
N ASN A 175 2.73 -35.58 -13.06
CA ASN A 175 1.32 -35.91 -12.85
C ASN A 175 0.63 -36.41 -14.13
N SER A 176 0.99 -35.86 -15.29
CA SER A 176 0.43 -36.29 -16.59
C SER A 176 0.81 -37.74 -16.88
N PHE A 177 2.06 -38.14 -16.61
CA PHE A 177 2.46 -39.53 -16.78
C PHE A 177 1.65 -40.47 -15.88
N ILE A 178 1.44 -40.11 -14.61
CA ILE A 178 0.61 -40.89 -13.69
C ILE A 178 -0.83 -40.97 -14.21
N TYR A 179 -1.44 -39.82 -14.53
CA TYR A 179 -2.82 -39.72 -14.98
C TYR A 179 -3.09 -40.56 -16.24
N PHE A 180 -2.22 -40.48 -17.24
CA PHE A 180 -2.40 -41.19 -18.50
C PHE A 180 -2.10 -42.69 -18.40
N ASN A 181 -1.20 -43.10 -17.50
CA ASN A 181 -0.86 -44.51 -17.33
C ASN A 181 -1.94 -45.29 -16.56
N ILE A 182 -2.70 -44.66 -15.66
CA ILE A 182 -3.73 -45.35 -14.86
C ILE A 182 -4.79 -46.05 -15.72
N PRO A 183 -5.43 -45.40 -16.72
CA PRO A 183 -6.38 -46.08 -17.60
C PRO A 183 -5.76 -47.21 -18.42
N ILE A 184 -4.47 -47.13 -18.76
CA ILE A 184 -3.76 -48.18 -19.49
C ILE A 184 -3.53 -49.39 -18.56
N LEU A 185 -3.04 -49.15 -17.35
CA LEU A 185 -2.83 -50.18 -16.34
C LEU A 185 -4.14 -50.87 -15.95
N LYS A 186 -5.23 -50.11 -15.82
CA LYS A 186 -6.58 -50.65 -15.58
C LYS A 186 -7.01 -51.60 -16.70
N ARG A 187 -6.73 -51.30 -17.97
CA ARG A 187 -7.03 -52.21 -19.09
C ARG A 187 -6.23 -53.50 -19.02
N TYR A 188 -4.92 -53.41 -18.75
CA TYR A 188 -4.09 -54.62 -18.58
C TYR A 188 -4.63 -55.50 -17.45
N LEU A 189 -5.00 -54.91 -16.32
CA LEU A 189 -5.57 -55.67 -15.21
C LEU A 189 -6.92 -56.29 -15.56
N LEU A 190 -7.78 -55.59 -16.30
CA LEU A 190 -9.06 -56.17 -16.75
C LEU A 190 -8.88 -57.37 -17.70
N GLU A 191 -7.76 -57.47 -18.41
CA GLU A 191 -7.44 -58.64 -19.24
C GLU A 191 -6.73 -59.76 -18.46
N LEU A 192 -5.88 -59.41 -17.49
CA LEU A 192 -5.10 -60.39 -16.71
C LEU A 192 -5.91 -61.01 -15.56
N LEU A 193 -6.78 -60.24 -14.93
CA LEU A 193 -7.54 -60.67 -13.76
C LEU A 193 -8.47 -61.86 -14.02
N PRO A 194 -9.18 -61.98 -15.16
CA PRO A 194 -9.96 -63.18 -15.47
C PRO A 194 -9.14 -64.47 -15.47
N ILE A 195 -7.88 -64.42 -15.93
CA ILE A 195 -6.98 -65.59 -15.92
C ILE A 195 -6.64 -65.98 -14.48
N LEU A 196 -6.41 -64.99 -13.62
CA LEU A 196 -6.16 -65.20 -12.19
C LEU A 196 -7.43 -65.64 -11.44
N ASP A 197 -8.61 -65.18 -11.87
CA ASP A 197 -9.91 -65.61 -11.35
C ASP A 197 -10.10 -67.11 -11.56
N ASP A 198 -9.89 -67.59 -12.78
CA ASP A 198 -9.98 -69.00 -13.13
C ASP A 198 -9.00 -69.87 -12.32
N TYR A 199 -7.76 -69.39 -12.15
CA TYR A 199 -6.76 -70.07 -11.32
C TYR A 199 -7.17 -70.13 -9.85
N ALA A 200 -7.62 -69.02 -9.27
CA ALA A 200 -8.04 -68.96 -7.88
C ALA A 200 -9.24 -69.88 -7.58
N MET A 201 -10.14 -70.07 -8.55
CA MET A 201 -11.25 -71.02 -8.43
C MET A 201 -10.77 -72.48 -8.29
N LEU A 202 -9.67 -72.85 -8.95
CA LEU A 202 -9.11 -74.20 -8.91
C LEU A 202 -8.17 -74.42 -7.71
N HIS A 203 -7.73 -73.36 -7.05
CA HIS A 203 -6.76 -73.40 -5.95
C HIS A 203 -7.27 -72.68 -4.68
N PRO A 204 -8.15 -73.34 -3.90
CA PRO A 204 -8.61 -72.81 -2.61
C PRO A 204 -7.41 -72.57 -1.67
N GLY A 205 -7.25 -71.34 -1.19
CA GLY A 205 -6.07 -70.92 -0.40
C GLY A 205 -4.96 -70.28 -1.24
N PHE A 206 -5.21 -69.94 -2.50
CA PHE A 206 -4.30 -69.10 -3.27
C PHE A 206 -4.13 -67.73 -2.59
N GLU A 207 -2.90 -67.46 -2.17
CA GLU A 207 -2.51 -66.22 -1.53
C GLU A 207 -1.42 -65.50 -2.34
N VAL A 208 -1.49 -64.18 -2.33
CA VAL A 208 -0.48 -63.30 -2.91
C VAL A 208 -0.15 -62.25 -1.86
N LEU A 209 1.14 -62.07 -1.54
CA LEU A 209 1.59 -61.15 -0.49
C LEU A 209 0.92 -61.41 0.87
N HIS A 210 0.65 -62.69 1.20
CA HIS A 210 -0.06 -63.11 2.42
C HIS A 210 -1.49 -62.58 2.54
N MET A 211 -2.13 -62.25 1.42
CA MET A 211 -3.54 -61.88 1.33
C MET A 211 -4.27 -62.91 0.48
N SER A 212 -5.55 -63.13 0.76
CA SER A 212 -6.38 -63.93 -0.13
C SER A 212 -6.50 -63.26 -1.50
N TYR A 213 -6.68 -64.05 -2.55
CA TYR A 213 -6.84 -63.50 -3.90
C TYR A 213 -8.02 -62.50 -4.00
N GLY A 214 -9.13 -62.76 -3.29
CA GLY A 214 -10.27 -61.83 -3.25
C GLY A 214 -9.90 -60.47 -2.67
N GLU A 215 -9.16 -60.44 -1.56
CA GLU A 215 -8.67 -59.20 -0.95
C GLU A 215 -7.70 -58.46 -1.87
N LEU A 216 -6.76 -59.18 -2.51
CA LEU A 216 -5.83 -58.59 -3.48
C LEU A 216 -6.59 -57.92 -4.64
N ARG A 217 -7.60 -58.60 -5.19
CA ARG A 217 -8.38 -58.11 -6.33
C ARG A 217 -9.05 -56.78 -5.98
N GLU A 218 -9.70 -56.70 -4.83
CA GLU A 218 -10.31 -55.46 -4.36
C GLU A 218 -9.29 -54.37 -4.10
N ASP A 219 -8.15 -54.72 -3.49
CA ASP A 219 -7.09 -53.76 -3.15
C ASP A 219 -6.45 -53.14 -4.40
N ILE A 220 -6.19 -53.92 -5.46
CA ILE A 220 -5.65 -53.42 -6.74
C ILE A 220 -6.54 -52.31 -7.32
N PHE A 221 -7.86 -52.52 -7.38
CA PHE A 221 -8.77 -51.52 -7.92
C PHE A 221 -8.86 -50.29 -7.01
N ARG A 222 -8.86 -50.50 -5.69
CA ARG A 222 -8.83 -49.40 -4.71
C ARG A 222 -7.57 -48.55 -4.84
N LEU A 223 -6.41 -49.17 -5.04
CA LEU A 223 -5.14 -48.47 -5.27
C LEU A 223 -5.17 -47.64 -6.56
N LEU A 224 -5.72 -48.19 -7.65
CA LEU A 224 -5.89 -47.45 -8.90
C LEU A 224 -6.81 -46.24 -8.75
N GLU A 225 -7.95 -46.41 -8.09
CA GLU A 225 -8.88 -45.30 -7.82
C GLU A 225 -8.23 -44.22 -6.96
N ASN A 226 -7.47 -44.61 -5.92
CA ASN A 226 -6.73 -43.67 -5.09
C ASN A 226 -5.70 -42.87 -5.88
N MET A 227 -4.95 -43.52 -6.78
CA MET A 227 -3.99 -42.85 -7.67
C MET A 227 -4.69 -41.91 -8.66
N GLU A 228 -5.83 -42.32 -9.21
CA GLU A 228 -6.61 -41.51 -10.14
C GLU A 228 -7.14 -40.25 -9.46
N HIS A 229 -7.78 -40.39 -8.29
CA HIS A 229 -8.25 -39.26 -7.50
C HIS A 229 -7.12 -38.32 -7.09
N GLY A 230 -5.98 -38.86 -6.66
CA GLY A 230 -4.80 -38.07 -6.32
C GLY A 230 -4.32 -37.23 -7.51
N SER A 231 -4.21 -37.86 -8.68
CA SER A 231 -3.74 -37.20 -9.89
C SER A 231 -4.72 -36.14 -10.42
N GLN A 232 -6.02 -36.42 -10.39
CA GLN A 232 -7.07 -35.45 -10.74
C GLN A 232 -7.04 -34.23 -9.81
N ARG A 233 -6.83 -34.45 -8.51
CA ARG A 233 -6.73 -33.37 -7.53
C ARG A 233 -5.51 -32.48 -7.79
N ILE A 234 -4.36 -33.07 -8.15
CA ILE A 234 -3.17 -32.32 -8.56
C ILE A 234 -3.49 -31.45 -9.79
N ASN A 235 -4.08 -32.02 -10.83
CA ASN A 235 -4.49 -31.26 -12.02
C ASN A 235 -5.41 -30.08 -11.68
N LYS A 236 -6.36 -30.25 -10.76
CA LYS A 236 -7.25 -29.17 -10.30
C LYS A 236 -6.49 -28.06 -9.59
N ILE A 237 -5.58 -28.39 -8.67
CA ILE A 237 -4.75 -27.42 -7.95
C ILE A 237 -3.87 -26.63 -8.92
N VAL A 238 -3.22 -27.35 -9.84
CA VAL A 238 -2.34 -26.73 -10.82
C VAL A 238 -3.12 -25.86 -11.82
N GLY A 239 -4.33 -26.27 -12.20
CA GLY A 239 -5.23 -25.45 -13.02
C GLY A 239 -5.59 -24.12 -12.36
N VAL A 240 -5.89 -24.14 -11.06
CA VAL A 240 -6.10 -22.92 -10.27
C VAL A 240 -4.85 -22.05 -10.26
N LEU A 241 -3.68 -22.63 -9.96
CA LEU A 241 -2.40 -21.91 -9.94
C LEU A 241 -2.09 -21.22 -11.28
N LYS A 242 -2.34 -21.91 -12.40
CA LYS A 242 -2.18 -21.34 -13.76
C LYS A 242 -3.12 -20.16 -14.03
N SER A 243 -4.33 -20.16 -13.46
CA SER A 243 -5.29 -19.06 -13.63
C SER A 243 -4.81 -17.76 -12.99
N PHE A 244 -4.08 -17.83 -11.85
CA PHE A 244 -3.45 -16.68 -11.21
C PHE A 244 -2.19 -16.18 -11.93
N ALA A 245 -1.50 -17.07 -12.63
CA ALA A 245 -0.26 -16.78 -13.34
C ALA A 245 -0.47 -16.24 -14.77
N ARG A 246 -1.69 -16.33 -15.31
CA ARG A 246 -1.98 -15.87 -16.67
C ARG A 246 -1.78 -14.35 -16.72
N LYS A 247 -0.88 -13.89 -17.60
CA LYS A 247 -0.75 -12.45 -17.90
C LYS A 247 -2.14 -11.92 -18.24
N ARG A 248 -2.53 -10.81 -17.61
CA ARG A 248 -3.67 -9.99 -18.07
C ARG A 248 -3.47 -9.76 -19.56
N ASP A 249 -4.41 -10.23 -20.36
CA ASP A 249 -4.39 -9.96 -21.78
C ASP A 249 -4.62 -8.45 -21.94
N PRO A 250 -3.76 -7.68 -22.64
CA PRO A 250 -3.98 -6.24 -22.84
C PRO A 250 -5.27 -5.92 -23.64
N GLY A 251 -5.97 -6.96 -24.10
CA GLY A 251 -7.19 -6.90 -24.90
C GLY A 251 -8.44 -6.60 -24.08
N GLY A 252 -8.60 -5.33 -23.69
CA GLY A 252 -9.88 -4.67 -23.49
C GLY A 252 -10.71 -5.13 -22.29
N VAL A 253 -11.51 -4.20 -21.76
CA VAL A 253 -12.43 -4.49 -20.67
C VAL A 253 -13.47 -5.51 -21.12
N GLN A 254 -13.61 -6.62 -20.40
CA GLN A 254 -14.52 -7.72 -20.77
C GLN A 254 -15.74 -7.72 -19.85
N LYS A 255 -16.88 -8.19 -20.37
CA LYS A 255 -18.05 -8.47 -19.53
C LYS A 255 -17.74 -9.69 -18.67
N VAL A 256 -17.62 -9.48 -17.37
CA VAL A 256 -17.36 -10.57 -16.41
C VAL A 256 -18.67 -11.24 -16.02
N ASP A 257 -18.74 -12.55 -16.15
CA ASP A 257 -19.82 -13.36 -15.57
C ASP A 257 -19.60 -13.50 -14.06
N LEU A 258 -20.27 -12.62 -13.31
CA LEU A 258 -20.22 -12.59 -11.85
C LEU A 258 -20.63 -13.93 -11.23
N LYS A 259 -21.62 -14.62 -11.79
CA LYS A 259 -22.09 -15.91 -11.25
C LYS A 259 -20.98 -16.94 -11.34
N HIS A 260 -20.38 -17.06 -12.53
CA HIS A 260 -19.27 -17.98 -12.75
C HIS A 260 -18.03 -17.64 -11.90
N LEU A 261 -17.74 -16.36 -11.67
CA LEU A 261 -16.64 -15.93 -10.81
C LEU A 261 -16.89 -16.30 -9.34
N ILE A 262 -18.09 -16.01 -8.83
CA ILE A 262 -18.48 -16.34 -7.45
C ILE A 262 -18.42 -17.86 -7.24
N ASP A 263 -18.92 -18.66 -8.19
CA ASP A 263 -18.86 -20.12 -8.13
C ASP A 263 -17.41 -20.63 -8.02
N LYS A 264 -16.48 -20.04 -8.79
CA LYS A 264 -15.05 -20.38 -8.71
C LYS A 264 -14.44 -20.04 -7.35
N VAL A 265 -14.74 -18.86 -6.81
CA VAL A 265 -14.22 -18.41 -5.49
C VAL A 265 -14.76 -19.30 -4.38
N VAL A 266 -16.07 -19.60 -4.39
CA VAL A 266 -16.70 -20.52 -3.43
C VAL A 266 -16.04 -21.89 -3.51
N ALA A 267 -15.81 -22.41 -4.72
CA ALA A 267 -15.12 -23.70 -4.91
C ALA A 267 -13.67 -23.70 -4.39
N LEU A 268 -12.96 -22.56 -4.49
CA LEU A 268 -11.60 -22.40 -3.94
C LEU A 268 -11.60 -22.43 -2.41
N CYS A 269 -12.50 -21.66 -1.80
CA CYS A 269 -12.60 -21.50 -0.36
C CYS A 269 -13.26 -22.70 0.33
N HIS A 270 -13.97 -23.55 -0.41
CA HIS A 270 -14.71 -24.70 0.10
C HIS A 270 -13.86 -25.60 1.03
N ALA A 271 -12.58 -25.82 0.70
CA ALA A 271 -11.68 -26.65 1.51
C ALA A 271 -11.36 -26.03 2.89
N GLU A 272 -11.21 -24.71 2.97
CA GLU A 272 -11.03 -24.00 4.25
C GLU A 272 -12.34 -23.85 5.02
N MET A 273 -13.43 -23.55 4.31
CA MET A 273 -14.75 -23.34 4.90
C MET A 273 -15.28 -24.59 5.58
N ARG A 274 -15.14 -25.77 4.95
CA ARG A 274 -15.57 -27.05 5.53
C ARG A 274 -14.91 -27.38 6.87
N ARG A 275 -13.75 -26.80 7.16
CA ARG A 275 -13.05 -26.98 8.45
C ARG A 275 -13.57 -26.06 9.57
N ARG A 276 -14.24 -24.96 9.23
CA ARG A 276 -14.60 -23.90 10.18
C ARG A 276 -16.10 -23.67 10.36
N ILE A 277 -16.93 -24.09 9.41
CA ILE A 277 -18.38 -23.83 9.40
C ILE A 277 -19.18 -25.07 8.99
N LYS A 278 -20.36 -25.25 9.61
CA LYS A 278 -21.25 -26.42 9.43
C LYS A 278 -22.00 -26.41 8.08
N SER A 279 -22.41 -25.24 7.62
CA SER A 279 -23.12 -25.06 6.36
C SER A 279 -22.79 -23.69 5.77
N PHE A 280 -22.81 -23.61 4.44
CA PHE A 280 -22.65 -22.39 3.68
C PHE A 280 -23.61 -22.43 2.50
N GLU A 281 -24.38 -21.37 2.32
CA GLU A 281 -25.32 -21.22 1.22
C GLU A 281 -25.05 -19.87 0.55
N ALA A 282 -24.84 -19.90 -0.77
CA ALA A 282 -24.64 -18.71 -1.58
C ALA A 282 -25.90 -18.47 -2.41
N LEU A 283 -26.68 -17.46 -2.03
CA LEU A 283 -27.83 -17.00 -2.81
C LEU A 283 -27.34 -15.97 -3.82
N ILE A 284 -27.17 -16.41 -5.07
CA ILE A 284 -26.73 -15.56 -6.18
C ILE A 284 -27.97 -15.24 -7.04
N PRO A 285 -28.41 -13.98 -7.10
CA PRO A 285 -29.55 -13.59 -7.94
C PRO A 285 -29.26 -13.85 -9.42
N ASP A 286 -30.25 -14.36 -10.16
CA ASP A 286 -30.15 -14.47 -11.61
C ASP A 286 -30.26 -13.07 -12.25
N GLY A 287 -29.38 -12.78 -13.23
CA GLY A 287 -29.40 -11.51 -13.96
C GLY A 287 -28.54 -10.38 -13.38
N LEU A 288 -27.50 -10.70 -12.59
CA LEU A 288 -26.52 -9.69 -12.16
C LEU A 288 -25.93 -8.95 -13.36
N PRO A 289 -25.94 -7.60 -13.37
CA PRO A 289 -25.38 -6.84 -14.48
C PRO A 289 -23.88 -7.14 -14.60
N PRO A 290 -23.37 -7.56 -15.77
CA PRO A 290 -21.97 -7.92 -15.91
C PRO A 290 -21.11 -6.66 -15.77
N PRO A 291 -20.28 -6.55 -14.72
CA PRO A 291 -19.38 -5.43 -14.59
C PRO A 291 -18.37 -5.51 -15.72
N VAL A 292 -18.09 -4.34 -16.28
CA VAL A 292 -17.04 -4.15 -17.27
C VAL A 292 -15.78 -3.95 -16.44
N SER A 293 -15.02 -5.03 -16.24
CA SER A 293 -13.81 -5.06 -15.42
C SER A 293 -12.64 -5.65 -16.19
N ASP A 294 -11.42 -5.30 -15.79
CA ASP A 294 -10.19 -6.00 -16.19
C ASP A 294 -10.33 -7.49 -15.77
N PRO A 295 -10.17 -8.47 -16.69
CA PRO A 295 -10.36 -9.90 -16.42
C PRO A 295 -9.37 -10.51 -15.41
#